data_AF-A0A7Y5FLN9-F1
#
_entry.id   AF-A0A7Y5FLN9-F1
#
_cell.length_a   1.000
_cell.length_b   1.000
_cell.length_c   1.000
_cell.angle_alpha   90.00
_cell.angle_beta   90.00
_cell.angle_gamma   90.00
#
_symmetry.space_group_name_H-M   'P 1'
#
loop_
_entity.id
_entity.type
_entity.pdbx_description
1 polymer ?
#
loop_
_entity_poly.entity_id
_entity_poly.type
_entity_poly.pdbx_seq_one_letter_code
_entity_poly.pdbx_strand_id
1 'polypeptide(L)'
;MTELYDNPALGFDSLVLLTGNDEDDAVKTKNDDGSETLTGGNLSVVYHLESLPNRKKIIIKTIVPKANPEVPSVTPLWVSADWQEREAYDMYGIIFTGHPNLIRILMPYDWEFGFPLRKDYQNPEFYQGIKVPY
;
A
#
# COMPACT_ATOMS: atom_id res chain seq x y z
N MET A 1 -9.27 13.05 -6.65
CA MET A 1 -10.27 12.01 -6.32
C MET A 1 -11.67 12.59 -6.25
N THR A 2 -11.90 13.69 -5.53
CA THR A 2 -13.21 14.35 -5.39
C THR A 2 -13.91 14.67 -6.73
N GLU A 3 -13.19 15.20 -7.72
CA GLU A 3 -13.77 15.49 -9.06
C GLU A 3 -14.25 14.24 -9.83
N LEU A 4 -13.71 13.05 -9.54
CA LEU A 4 -14.13 11.81 -10.20
C LEU A 4 -15.41 11.24 -9.60
N TYR A 5 -15.62 11.50 -8.31
CA TYR A 5 -16.79 11.07 -7.58
C TYR A 5 -17.97 12.02 -7.80
N ASP A 6 -17.74 13.33 -7.65
CA ASP A 6 -18.80 14.33 -7.69
C ASP A 6 -19.30 14.66 -9.11
N ASN A 7 -18.52 14.34 -10.15
CA ASN A 7 -18.93 14.65 -11.52
C ASN A 7 -19.97 13.63 -12.04
N PRO A 8 -21.24 14.02 -12.22
CA PRO A 8 -22.29 13.10 -12.65
C PRO A 8 -22.09 12.59 -14.09
N ALA A 9 -21.23 13.24 -14.89
CA ALA A 9 -20.86 12.74 -16.22
C ALA A 9 -19.84 11.59 -16.18
N LEU A 10 -19.05 11.48 -15.10
CA LEU A 10 -18.03 10.44 -14.92
C LEU A 10 -18.57 9.29 -14.07
N GLY A 11 -19.29 9.62 -12.98
CA GLY A 11 -20.09 8.68 -12.21
C GLY A 11 -19.32 7.44 -11.74
N PHE A 12 -18.12 7.61 -11.20
CA PHE A 12 -17.34 6.52 -10.62
C PHE A 12 -17.85 6.21 -9.21
N ASP A 13 -18.89 5.39 -9.15
CA ASP A 13 -19.62 5.04 -7.94
C ASP A 13 -18.94 3.95 -7.11
N SER A 14 -18.06 3.14 -7.71
CA SER A 14 -17.48 1.97 -7.04
C SER A 14 -15.95 1.93 -7.11
N LEU A 15 -15.30 1.85 -5.95
CA LEU A 15 -13.91 1.42 -5.82
C LEU A 15 -13.88 -0.10 -5.66
N VAL A 16 -13.29 -0.76 -6.65
CA VAL A 16 -13.19 -2.23 -6.72
C VAL A 16 -11.98 -2.73 -5.95
N LEU A 17 -10.83 -2.08 -6.15
CA LEU A 17 -9.56 -2.50 -5.56
C LEU A 17 -8.66 -1.30 -5.30
N LEU A 18 -7.98 -1.34 -4.16
CA LEU A 18 -6.83 -0.51 -3.84
C LEU A 18 -5.69 -1.45 -3.44
N THR A 19 -4.53 -1.28 -4.06
CA THR A 19 -3.35 -2.09 -3.77
C THR A 19 -2.10 -1.22 -3.68
N GLY A 20 -1.20 -1.57 -2.76
CA GLY A 20 0.14 -1.00 -2.68
C GLY A 20 1.12 -1.78 -3.54
N ASN A 21 2.17 -1.13 -4.01
CA ASN A 21 3.27 -1.77 -4.72
C ASN A 21 4.60 -1.10 -4.36
N ASP A 22 5.68 -1.88 -4.28
CA ASP A 22 7.05 -1.37 -4.13
C ASP A 22 7.69 -1.31 -5.53
N GLU A 23 7.97 -0.10 -6.02
CA GLU A 23 8.51 0.10 -7.36
C GLU A 23 9.96 -0.40 -7.46
N ASP A 24 10.44 -0.71 -8.67
CA ASP A 24 11.82 -1.21 -8.88
C ASP A 24 12.81 -0.09 -9.16
N ASP A 25 12.64 1.07 -8.53
CA ASP A 25 13.53 2.24 -8.71
C ASP A 25 14.58 2.39 -7.60
N ALA A 26 14.54 1.53 -6.57
CA ALA A 26 15.51 1.56 -5.50
C ALA A 26 16.91 1.15 -5.99
N VAL A 27 17.94 1.87 -5.53
CA VAL A 27 19.34 1.57 -5.84
C VAL A 27 19.80 0.39 -4.98
N LYS A 28 20.21 -0.70 -5.63
CA LYS A 28 20.78 -1.88 -4.97
C LYS A 28 22.29 -1.70 -4.81
N THR A 29 22.74 -1.57 -3.57
CA THR A 29 24.17 -1.55 -3.24
C THR A 29 24.55 -2.89 -2.64
N LYS A 30 25.52 -3.56 -3.24
CA LYS A 30 26.16 -4.75 -2.67
C LYS A 30 27.28 -4.32 -1.74
N ASN A 31 27.19 -4.73 -0.49
CA ASN A 31 28.23 -4.52 0.50
C ASN A 31 29.30 -5.62 0.38
N ASP A 32 30.48 -5.39 0.95
CA ASP A 32 31.62 -6.32 0.88
C ASP A 32 31.36 -7.67 1.57
N ASP A 33 30.38 -7.74 2.48
CA ASP A 33 29.93 -8.97 3.16
C ASP A 33 28.94 -9.79 2.31
N GLY A 34 28.59 -9.30 1.12
CA GLY A 34 27.60 -9.92 0.24
C GLY A 34 26.15 -9.55 0.58
N SER A 35 25.90 -8.70 1.57
CA SER A 35 24.57 -8.18 1.86
C SER A 35 24.14 -7.15 0.82
N GLU A 36 22.84 -7.11 0.52
CA GLU A 36 22.24 -6.14 -0.41
C GLU A 36 21.46 -5.09 0.38
N THR A 37 21.87 -3.82 0.27
CA THR A 37 21.12 -2.69 0.83
C THR A 37 20.37 -1.97 -0.28
N LEU A 38 19.06 -1.78 -0.12
CA LEU A 38 18.23 -0.97 -1.01
C LEU A 38 18.15 0.47 -0.46
N THR A 39 18.64 1.44 -1.23
CA THR A 39 18.57 2.86 -0.87
C THR A 39 17.65 3.62 -1.83
N GLY A 40 16.75 4.42 -1.27
CA GLY A 40 15.70 5.09 -2.04
C GLY A 40 14.53 4.16 -2.35
N GLY A 41 13.81 4.43 -3.44
CA GLY A 41 12.61 3.69 -3.82
C GLY A 41 11.34 4.53 -3.71
N ASN A 42 10.39 4.25 -4.59
CA ASN A 42 9.03 4.74 -4.48
C ASN A 42 8.08 3.59 -4.18
N LEU A 43 7.03 3.90 -3.43
CA LEU A 43 5.86 3.05 -3.34
C LEU A 43 4.80 3.61 -4.30
N SER A 44 3.96 2.74 -4.82
CA SER A 44 2.78 3.17 -5.55
C SER A 44 1.51 2.61 -4.94
N VAL A 45 0.43 3.37 -5.07
CA VAL A 45 -0.92 2.94 -4.74
C VAL A 45 -1.73 2.95 -6.02
N VAL A 46 -2.36 1.83 -6.33
CA VAL A 46 -3.18 1.66 -7.53
C VAL A 46 -4.63 1.56 -7.12
N TYR A 47 -5.45 2.46 -7.66
CA TYR A 47 -6.89 2.53 -7.45
C TYR A 47 -7.62 2.06 -8.69
N HIS A 48 -8.46 1.04 -8.55
CA HIS A 48 -9.34 0.53 -9.58
C HIS A 48 -10.75 1.05 -9.34
N LEU A 49 -11.17 2.00 -10.17
CA LEU A 49 -12.49 2.61 -10.13
C LEU A 49 -13.34 2.09 -11.27
N GLU A 50 -14.59 1.78 -10.97
CA GLU A 50 -15.60 1.35 -11.93
C GLU A 50 -16.82 2.26 -11.85
N SER A 51 -17.31 2.65 -13.03
CA SER A 51 -18.61 3.31 -13.19
C SER A 51 -19.59 2.27 -13.70
N LEU A 52 -20.51 1.83 -12.84
CA LEU A 52 -21.59 0.92 -13.22
C LEU A 52 -22.53 1.49 -14.30
N PRO A 53 -22.99 2.76 -14.23
CA PRO A 53 -23.92 3.28 -15.23
C PRO A 53 -23.27 3.43 -16.60
N ASN A 54 -21.99 3.79 -16.65
CA ASN A 54 -21.27 4.02 -17.91
C ASN A 54 -20.49 2.79 -18.40
N ARG A 55 -20.41 1.71 -17.59
CA ARG A 55 -19.56 0.52 -17.79
C ARG A 55 -18.11 0.86 -18.14
N LYS A 56 -17.57 1.89 -17.50
CA LYS A 56 -16.19 2.34 -17.71
C LYS A 56 -15.34 1.97 -16.51
N LYS A 57 -14.08 1.62 -16.77
CA LYS A 57 -13.08 1.31 -15.76
C LYS A 57 -11.91 2.25 -15.91
N ILE A 58 -11.44 2.80 -14.80
CA ILE A 58 -10.24 3.64 -14.76
C ILE A 58 -9.32 3.07 -13.69
N ILE A 59 -8.03 3.08 -14.01
CA ILE A 59 -6.97 2.74 -13.06
C ILE A 59 -6.16 4.00 -12.83
N ILE A 60 -6.01 4.37 -11.57
CA ILE A 60 -5.21 5.52 -11.15
C ILE A 60 -4.03 4.98 -10.37
N LYS A 61 -2.81 5.32 -10.80
CA LYS A 61 -1.59 4.99 -10.08
C LYS A 61 -1.03 6.27 -9.47
N THR A 62 -0.87 6.28 -8.15
CA THR A 62 -0.20 7.35 -7.41
C THR A 62 1.16 6.83 -6.95
N ILE A 63 2.21 7.62 -7.11
CA ILE A 63 3.57 7.25 -6.72
C ILE A 63 3.99 8.17 -5.57
N VAL A 64 4.52 7.60 -4.50
CA VAL A 64 4.98 8.30 -3.30
C VAL A 64 6.37 7.82 -2.88
N PRO A 65 7.20 8.71 -2.29
CA PRO A 65 8.53 8.32 -1.85
C PRO A 65 8.45 7.32 -0.69
N LYS A 66 9.25 6.25 -0.73
CA LYS A 66 9.29 5.23 0.33
C LYS A 66 9.75 5.77 1.68
N ALA A 67 10.51 6.87 1.68
CA ALA A 67 10.97 7.56 2.88
C ALA A 67 9.83 8.23 3.67
N ASN A 68 8.79 8.72 2.98
CA ASN A 68 7.60 9.28 3.60
C ASN A 68 6.34 8.92 2.78
N PRO A 69 5.87 7.67 2.87
CA PRO A 69 4.83 7.17 1.99
C PRO A 69 3.44 7.59 2.49
N GLU A 70 3.11 8.86 2.35
CA GLU A 70 1.83 9.44 2.76
C GLU A 70 0.91 9.63 1.56
N VAL A 71 -0.36 9.22 1.70
CA VAL A 71 -1.40 9.40 0.70
C VAL A 71 -2.70 9.84 1.40
N PRO A 72 -3.52 10.73 0.80
CA PRO A 72 -4.84 11.03 1.35
C PRO A 72 -5.77 9.81 1.29
N SER A 73 -6.46 9.53 2.40
CA SER A 73 -7.48 8.47 2.45
C SER A 73 -8.65 8.78 1.53
N VAL A 74 -9.15 7.75 0.84
CA VAL A 74 -10.33 7.82 -0.01
C VAL A 74 -11.54 7.12 0.63
N THR A 75 -11.41 6.61 1.85
CA THR A 75 -12.50 6.04 2.66
C THR A 75 -13.73 6.96 2.79
N PRO A 76 -13.61 8.30 2.94
CA PRO A 76 -14.78 9.18 3.00
C PRO A 76 -15.62 9.19 1.72
N LEU A 77 -15.01 8.83 0.57
CA LEU A 77 -15.67 8.76 -0.74
C LEU A 77 -16.18 7.34 -1.01
N TRP A 78 -15.34 6.34 -0.76
CA TRP A 78 -15.66 4.92 -0.98
C TRP A 78 -15.38 4.12 0.28
N VAL A 79 -16.44 3.66 0.95
CA VAL A 79 -16.34 2.88 2.19
C VAL A 79 -15.59 1.57 2.00
N SER A 80 -15.60 0.99 0.78
CA SER A 80 -14.82 -0.21 0.44
C SER A 80 -13.30 -0.02 0.60
N ALA A 81 -12.81 1.23 0.59
CA ALA A 81 -11.41 1.54 0.76
C ALA A 81 -10.89 1.27 2.19
N ASP A 82 -11.74 1.25 3.22
CA ASP A 82 -11.31 1.09 4.63
C ASP A 82 -10.39 -0.13 4.82
N TRP A 83 -10.80 -1.29 4.31
CA TRP A 83 -10.03 -2.52 4.45
C TRP A 83 -8.77 -2.52 3.57
N GLN A 84 -8.87 -1.96 2.38
CA GLN A 84 -7.80 -1.97 1.39
C GLN A 84 -6.68 -0.99 1.76
N GLU A 85 -7.03 0.18 2.32
CA GLU A 85 -6.06 1.13 2.88
C GLU A 85 -5.33 0.53 4.07
N ARG A 86 -6.02 -0.23 4.94
CA ARG A 86 -5.40 -0.95 6.05
C ARG A 86 -4.47 -2.08 5.59
N GLU A 87 -4.84 -2.80 4.53
CA GLU A 87 -3.97 -3.81 3.92
C GLU A 87 -2.68 -3.19 3.38
N ALA A 88 -2.80 -2.11 2.60
CA ALA A 88 -1.65 -1.40 2.05
C ALA A 88 -0.76 -0.79 3.15
N TYR A 89 -1.34 -0.32 4.25
CA TYR A 89 -0.60 0.10 5.42
C TYR A 89 0.16 -1.07 6.08
N ASP A 90 -0.48 -2.21 6.29
CA ASP A 90 0.13 -3.34 7.00
C ASP A 90 1.22 -4.04 6.17
N MET A 91 1.05 -4.11 4.86
CA MET A 91 1.96 -4.81 3.95
C MET A 91 3.09 -3.95 3.41
N TYR A 92 2.84 -2.66 3.14
CA TYR A 92 3.79 -1.73 2.52
C TYR A 92 4.13 -0.53 3.39
N GLY A 93 3.42 -0.30 4.51
CA GLY A 93 3.67 0.83 5.40
C GLY A 93 3.24 2.18 4.83
N ILE A 94 2.28 2.20 3.91
CA ILE A 94 1.74 3.43 3.32
C ILE A 94 0.75 4.06 4.29
N ILE A 95 0.97 5.31 4.66
CA ILE A 95 0.15 6.04 5.63
C ILE A 95 -0.97 6.77 4.92
N PHE A 96 -2.21 6.40 5.22
CA PHE A 96 -3.41 7.05 4.69
C PHE A 96 -3.89 8.15 5.63
N THR A 97 -3.68 9.40 5.24
CA THR A 97 -4.05 10.57 6.05
C THR A 97 -5.57 10.79 6.00
N GLY A 98 -6.19 10.94 7.18
CA GLY A 98 -7.65 11.08 7.30
C GLY A 98 -8.43 9.77 7.37
N HIS A 99 -7.75 8.61 7.39
CA HIS A 99 -8.41 7.32 7.56
C HIS A 99 -8.99 7.16 8.98
N PRO A 100 -10.22 6.64 9.15
CA PRO A 100 -10.89 6.59 10.47
C PRO A 100 -10.23 5.64 11.47
N ASN A 101 -9.65 4.53 11.01
CA ASN A 101 -9.00 3.54 11.88
C ASN A 101 -7.85 2.81 11.18
N LEU A 102 -6.71 3.50 11.02
CA LEU A 102 -5.54 2.93 10.35
C LEU A 102 -4.74 2.05 11.33
N ILE A 103 -5.07 0.76 11.36
CA ILE A 103 -4.36 -0.26 12.15
C ILE A 103 -4.08 -1.49 11.29
N ARG A 104 -3.03 -2.24 11.66
CA ARG A 104 -2.68 -3.53 11.05
C ARG A 104 -3.88 -4.51 11.07
N ILE A 105 -3.98 -5.36 10.04
CA ILE A 105 -5.11 -6.30 9.88
C ILE A 105 -4.68 -7.73 9.57
N LEU A 106 -3.56 -7.91 8.89
CA LEU A 106 -3.04 -9.21 8.46
C LEU A 106 -1.91 -9.67 9.37
N MET A 107 -1.01 -8.76 9.76
CA MET A 107 0.08 -9.06 10.67
C MET A 107 -0.36 -8.96 12.14
N PRO A 108 0.21 -9.80 13.02
CA PRO A 108 0.08 -9.65 14.47
C PRO A 108 0.46 -8.24 14.94
N TYR A 109 -0.19 -7.79 16.02
CA TYR A 109 0.05 -6.47 16.59
C TYR A 109 1.48 -6.29 17.13
N ASP A 110 2.15 -7.39 17.50
CA ASP A 110 3.53 -7.45 17.98
C ASP A 110 4.55 -7.62 16.85
N TRP A 111 4.14 -7.42 15.59
CA TRP A 111 5.05 -7.53 14.45
C TRP A 111 5.99 -6.33 14.31
N GLU A 112 7.23 -6.52 14.76
CA GLU A 112 8.28 -5.47 14.73
C GLU A 112 9.23 -5.58 13.52
N PHE A 113 9.15 -6.66 12.75
CA PHE A 113 10.10 -6.97 11.66
C PHE A 113 9.90 -6.14 10.38
N GLY A 114 8.93 -5.23 10.37
CA GLY A 114 8.69 -4.29 9.28
C GLY A 114 7.44 -4.61 8.46
N PHE A 115 7.58 -4.55 7.14
CA PHE A 115 6.50 -4.61 6.15
C PHE A 115 6.76 -5.71 5.12
N PRO A 116 6.05 -6.85 5.18
CA PRO A 116 6.40 -8.06 4.44
C PRO A 116 6.48 -7.94 2.92
N LEU A 117 5.68 -7.07 2.29
CA LEU A 117 5.64 -6.93 0.83
C LEU A 117 6.61 -5.87 0.30
N ARG A 118 7.43 -5.24 1.16
CA ARG A 118 8.52 -4.40 0.68
C ARG A 118 9.69 -5.24 0.20
N LYS A 119 10.39 -4.78 -0.84
CA LYS A 119 11.51 -5.50 -1.45
C LYS A 119 12.76 -5.58 -0.56
N ASP A 120 12.88 -4.67 0.40
CA ASP A 120 13.94 -4.64 1.42
C ASP A 120 13.61 -5.47 2.66
N TYR A 121 12.44 -6.12 2.68
CA TYR A 121 12.01 -6.92 3.81
C TYR A 121 12.89 -8.18 3.98
N GLN A 122 13.38 -8.38 5.20
CA GLN A 122 14.13 -9.58 5.58
C GLN A 122 13.28 -10.43 6.51
N ASN A 123 13.05 -11.69 6.14
CA ASN A 123 12.30 -12.61 6.97
C ASN A 123 13.04 -12.85 8.29
N PRO A 124 12.37 -12.70 9.45
CA PRO A 124 12.98 -13.01 10.72
C PRO A 124 13.25 -14.50 10.83
N GLU A 125 14.43 -14.85 11.36
CA GLU A 125 14.77 -16.25 11.65
C GLU A 125 13.91 -16.82 12.80
N PHE A 126 13.49 -15.97 13.73
CA PHE A 126 12.68 -16.33 14.89
C PHE A 126 11.52 -15.37 15.07
N TYR A 127 10.33 -15.91 15.32
CA TYR A 127 9.13 -15.17 15.72
C TYR A 127 8.54 -15.80 16.97
N GLN A 128 8.34 -15.03 18.04
CA GLN A 128 7.84 -15.54 19.34
C GLN A 128 8.60 -16.78 19.86
N GLY A 129 9.92 -16.82 19.65
CA GLY A 129 10.78 -17.95 20.06
C GLY A 129 10.65 -19.21 19.17
N ILE A 130 9.85 -19.17 18.12
CA ILE A 130 9.70 -20.25 17.13
C ILE A 130 10.55 -19.91 15.91
N LYS A 131 11.36 -20.87 15.45
CA LYS A 131 12.12 -20.72 14.22
C LYS A 131 11.16 -20.69 13.03
N VAL A 132 11.22 -19.65 12.20
CA VAL A 132 10.40 -19.54 11.00
C VAL A 132 10.97 -20.52 9.96
N PRO A 133 10.17 -21.48 9.46
CA PRO A 133 10.64 -22.41 8.43
C PRO A 133 10.86 -21.67 7.11
N TYR A 134 11.96 -22.00 6.42
CA TYR A 134 12.24 -21.62 5.03
C TYR A 134 11.78 -22.74 4.10
#